data_AF-A0A6L2K590-F1
#
_entry.id   AF-A0A6L2K590-F1
#
_cell.length_a   1.000
_cell.length_b   1.000
_cell.length_c   1.000
_cell.angle_alpha   90.00
_cell.angle_beta   90.00
_cell.angle_gamma   90.00
#
_symmetry.space_group_name_H-M   'P 1'
#
loop_
_entity.id
_entity.type
_entity.pdbx_description
1 polymer ?
#
loop_
_entity_poly.entity_id
_entity_poly.type
_entity_poly.pdbx_seq_one_letter_code
_entity_poly.pdbx_strand_id
1 'polypeptide(L)'
;MVEKDMYDSWKSRMELYMLNRQHGRMILESVENGPLLWPTVEENGVTRLKKYSELSTTEAIQADCDVKATNIILQGLPPNVYALVSTHKFAKDLWERIQMLMQGTSLTKQERECKLYDEFDNLFTGRESHSAIIT
;
A
#
# COMPACT_ATOMS: atom_id res chain seq x y z
N MET A 1 26.87 -13.18 -5.00
CA MET A 1 26.18 -12.04 -5.63
C MET A 1 24.71 -12.17 -5.29
N VAL A 2 24.30 -11.67 -4.12
CA VAL A 2 22.98 -11.87 -3.47
C VAL A 2 22.50 -10.51 -2.98
N GLU A 3 22.13 -9.64 -3.92
CA GLU A 3 21.67 -8.28 -3.60
C GLU A 3 20.50 -7.78 -4.45
N LYS A 4 20.01 -8.58 -5.41
CA LYS A 4 18.92 -8.19 -6.31
C LYS A 4 17.58 -8.89 -5.98
N ASP A 5 17.54 -9.84 -5.06
CA ASP A 5 16.39 -10.72 -4.83
C ASP A 5 15.45 -10.28 -3.69
N MET A 6 15.91 -9.53 -2.69
CA MET A 6 15.11 -9.22 -1.49
C MET A 6 14.01 -8.17 -1.72
N TYR A 7 14.33 -7.07 -2.42
CA TYR A 7 13.33 -6.06 -2.77
C TYR A 7 12.31 -6.63 -3.76
N ASP A 8 12.79 -7.38 -4.76
CA ASP A 8 11.92 -8.04 -5.74
C ASP A 8 11.00 -9.07 -5.06
N SER A 9 11.48 -9.79 -4.03
CA SER A 9 10.66 -10.70 -3.23
C SER A 9 9.58 -9.97 -2.41
N TRP A 10 9.94 -8.91 -1.68
CA TRP A 10 8.96 -8.09 -0.94
C TRP A 10 7.92 -7.49 -1.89
N LYS A 11 8.37 -6.95 -3.01
CA LYS A 11 7.53 -6.38 -4.06
C LYS A 11 6.51 -7.41 -4.56
N SER A 12 6.97 -8.60 -4.97
CA SER A 12 6.09 -9.67 -5.44
C SER A 12 5.10 -10.13 -4.36
N ARG A 13 5.52 -10.22 -3.10
CA ARG A 13 4.61 -10.57 -1.98
C ARG A 13 3.51 -9.52 -1.78
N MET A 14 3.85 -8.23 -1.84
CA MET A 14 2.90 -7.13 -1.72
C MET A 14 1.92 -7.10 -2.90
N GLU A 15 2.41 -7.26 -4.13
CA GLU A 15 1.57 -7.35 -5.33
C GLU A 15 0.58 -8.51 -5.26
N LEU A 16 1.06 -9.71 -4.90
CA LEU A 16 0.20 -10.88 -4.72
C LEU A 16 -0.84 -10.68 -3.62
N TYR A 17 -0.43 -10.07 -2.50
CA TYR A 17 -1.35 -9.76 -1.41
C TYR A 17 -2.45 -8.78 -1.84
N MET A 18 -2.12 -7.73 -2.58
CA MET A 18 -3.10 -6.78 -3.14
C MET A 18 -4.05 -7.46 -4.12
N LEU A 19 -3.52 -8.28 -5.03
CA LEU A 19 -4.31 -9.02 -6.02
C LEU A 19 -5.30 -10.00 -5.38
N ASN A 20 -4.96 -10.55 -4.21
CA ASN A 20 -5.83 -11.45 -3.44
C ASN A 20 -6.94 -10.73 -2.65
N ARG A 21 -6.96 -9.38 -2.63
CA ARG A 21 -8.05 -8.61 -2.00
C ARG A 21 -9.23 -8.41 -2.95
N GLN A 22 -10.39 -8.12 -2.39
CA GLN A 22 -11.55 -7.67 -3.17
C GLN A 22 -11.17 -6.39 -3.93
N HIS A 23 -11.46 -6.35 -5.24
CA HIS A 23 -11.00 -5.31 -6.16
C HIS A 23 -9.48 -5.21 -6.27
N GLY A 24 -8.74 -6.31 -6.06
CA GLY A 24 -7.28 -6.33 -6.01
C GLY A 24 -6.59 -5.74 -7.24
N ARG A 25 -7.20 -5.85 -8.43
CA ARG A 25 -6.71 -5.19 -9.65
C ARG A 25 -6.78 -3.67 -9.56
N MET A 26 -7.89 -3.12 -9.05
CA MET A 26 -8.05 -1.67 -8.86
C MET A 26 -7.09 -1.17 -7.77
N ILE A 27 -6.90 -1.95 -6.69
CA ILE A 27 -5.93 -1.64 -5.64
C ILE A 27 -4.51 -1.55 -6.20
N LEU A 28 -4.09 -2.54 -7.01
CA LEU A 28 -2.76 -2.52 -7.64
C LEU A 28 -2.61 -1.34 -8.60
N GLU A 29 -3.64 -1.04 -9.38
CA GLU A 29 -3.65 0.11 -10.29
C GLU A 29 -3.49 1.44 -9.56
N SER A 30 -4.10 1.61 -8.37
CA SER A 30 -3.89 2.78 -7.51
C SER A 30 -2.45 2.94 -7.04
N VAL A 31 -1.71 1.84 -6.88
CA VAL A 31 -0.29 1.85 -6.50
C VAL A 31 0.59 2.24 -7.69
N GLU A 32 0.30 1.73 -8.88
CA GLU A 32 1.10 1.96 -10.08
C GLU A 32 0.85 3.36 -10.67
N ASN A 33 -0.42 3.76 -10.76
CA ASN A 33 -0.84 4.95 -11.49
C ASN A 33 -1.16 6.13 -10.56
N GLY A 34 -1.48 5.85 -9.30
CA GLY A 34 -1.91 6.83 -8.31
C GLY A 34 -3.43 6.82 -8.16
N PRO A 35 -3.97 7.58 -7.19
CA PRO A 35 -5.40 7.66 -6.97
C PRO A 35 -6.09 8.30 -8.18
N LEU A 36 -7.35 7.97 -8.37
CA LEU A 36 -8.14 8.65 -9.39
C LEU A 36 -8.36 10.12 -8.97
N LEU A 37 -8.47 11.02 -9.95
CA LEU A 37 -8.86 12.40 -9.67
C LEU A 37 -10.25 12.40 -9.03
N TRP A 38 -10.37 13.03 -7.86
CA TRP A 38 -11.64 13.11 -7.16
C TRP A 38 -12.68 13.80 -8.05
N PRO A 39 -13.85 13.18 -8.29
CA PRO A 39 -14.78 13.67 -9.29
C PRO A 39 -15.42 15.00 -8.87
N THR A 40 -15.72 15.81 -9.88
CA THR A 40 -16.37 17.11 -9.72
C THR A 40 -17.79 17.09 -10.27
N VAL A 41 -18.59 18.04 -9.82
CA VAL A 41 -19.94 18.31 -10.30
C VAL A 41 -20.08 19.81 -10.51
N GLU A 42 -20.75 20.19 -11.60
CA GLU A 42 -21.16 21.58 -11.81
C GLU A 42 -22.52 21.81 -11.19
N GLU A 43 -22.58 22.77 -10.28
CA GLU A 43 -23.81 23.20 -9.63
C GLU A 43 -23.92 24.71 -9.83
N ASN A 44 -24.94 25.14 -10.58
CA ASN A 44 -25.19 26.56 -10.88
C ASN A 44 -24.00 27.29 -11.53
N GLY A 45 -23.26 26.61 -12.41
CA GLY A 45 -22.09 27.18 -13.09
C GLY A 45 -20.81 27.23 -12.25
N VAL A 46 -20.83 26.66 -11.04
CA VAL A 46 -19.64 26.51 -10.19
C VAL A 46 -19.25 25.03 -10.14
N THR A 47 -18.02 24.72 -10.53
CA THR A 47 -17.44 23.39 -10.37
C THR A 47 -16.99 23.19 -8.93
N ARG A 48 -17.53 22.15 -8.27
CA ARG A 48 -17.09 21.73 -6.93
C ARG A 48 -16.79 20.23 -6.90
N LEU A 49 -16.01 19.79 -5.92
CA LEU A 49 -15.81 18.37 -5.68
C LEU A 49 -17.12 17.73 -5.21
N LYS A 50 -17.39 16.50 -5.69
CA LYS A 50 -18.51 15.71 -5.21
C LYS A 50 -18.28 15.31 -3.74
N LYS A 51 -19.36 15.25 -2.97
CA LYS A 51 -19.37 14.54 -1.68
C LYS A 51 -19.33 13.04 -1.94
N TYR A 52 -18.89 12.25 -0.96
CA TYR A 52 -18.88 10.79 -1.08
C TYR A 52 -20.27 10.21 -1.42
N SER A 53 -21.34 10.78 -0.84
CA SER A 53 -22.73 10.38 -1.11
C SER A 53 -23.23 10.69 -2.53
N GLU A 54 -22.53 11.56 -3.27
CA GLU A 54 -22.83 11.95 -4.64
C GLU A 54 -22.03 11.12 -5.66
N LEU A 55 -21.15 10.24 -5.18
CA LEU A 55 -20.39 9.33 -6.01
C LEU A 55 -21.30 8.26 -6.60
N SER A 56 -21.09 7.96 -7.87
CA SER A 56 -21.56 6.71 -8.45
C SER A 56 -20.92 5.52 -7.74
N THR A 57 -21.55 4.36 -7.86
CA THR A 57 -21.04 3.12 -7.27
C THR A 57 -19.59 2.83 -7.67
N THR A 58 -19.22 3.07 -8.92
CA THR A 58 -17.85 2.84 -9.42
C THR A 58 -16.85 3.84 -8.84
N GLU A 59 -17.20 5.14 -8.75
CA GLU A 59 -16.34 6.16 -8.15
C GLU A 59 -16.10 5.88 -6.66
N ALA A 60 -17.13 5.45 -5.92
CA ALA A 60 -17.01 5.08 -4.51
C ALA A 60 -16.12 3.85 -4.32
N ILE A 61 -16.31 2.80 -5.14
CA ILE A 61 -15.44 1.61 -5.11
C ILE A 61 -13.98 1.99 -5.37
N GLN A 62 -13.72 2.87 -6.34
CA GLN A 62 -12.35 3.31 -6.64
C GLN A 62 -11.74 4.09 -5.47
N ALA A 63 -12.48 5.06 -4.90
CA ALA A 63 -12.00 5.82 -3.74
C ALA A 63 -11.67 4.90 -2.55
N ASP A 64 -12.49 3.89 -2.31
CA ASP A 64 -12.22 2.88 -1.28
C ASP A 64 -10.98 2.02 -1.60
N CYS A 65 -10.74 1.72 -2.89
CA CYS A 65 -9.54 1.00 -3.33
C CYS A 65 -8.27 1.84 -3.16
N ASP A 66 -8.32 3.14 -3.46
CA ASP A 66 -7.20 4.07 -3.28
C ASP A 66 -6.79 4.17 -1.80
N VAL A 67 -7.78 4.24 -0.90
CA VAL A 67 -7.57 4.21 0.55
C VAL A 67 -7.01 2.85 0.99
N LYS A 68 -7.56 1.74 0.49
CA LYS A 68 -7.06 0.39 0.78
C LYS A 68 -5.62 0.20 0.32
N ALA A 69 -5.26 0.66 -0.87
CA ALA A 69 -3.90 0.59 -1.40
C ALA A 69 -2.91 1.30 -0.47
N THR A 70 -3.26 2.51 -0.04
CA THR A 70 -2.46 3.31 0.91
C THR A 70 -2.29 2.57 2.24
N ASN A 71 -3.40 2.05 2.80
CA ASN A 71 -3.36 1.31 4.06
C ASN A 71 -2.54 0.02 3.99
N ILE A 72 -2.68 -0.74 2.90
CA ILE A 72 -1.91 -1.97 2.67
C ILE A 72 -0.41 -1.67 2.63
N ILE A 73 -0.02 -0.64 1.88
CA ILE A 73 1.39 -0.23 1.81
C ILE A 73 1.88 0.12 3.22
N LEU A 74 1.21 1.01 3.94
CA LEU A 74 1.66 1.47 5.25
C LEU A 74 1.74 0.34 6.29
N GLN A 75 0.81 -0.63 6.26
CA GLN A 75 0.84 -1.79 7.16
C GLN A 75 1.96 -2.78 6.84
N GLY A 76 2.41 -2.82 5.58
CA GLY A 76 3.54 -3.65 5.15
C GLY A 76 4.90 -3.03 5.45
N LEU A 77 4.97 -1.86 6.11
CA LEU A 77 6.22 -1.16 6.40
C LEU A 77 6.65 -1.29 7.86
N PRO A 78 7.96 -1.48 8.09
CA PRO A 78 8.54 -1.31 9.41
C PRO A 78 8.44 0.14 9.89
N PRO A 79 8.37 0.40 11.22
CA PRO A 79 8.23 1.73 11.79
C PRO A 79 9.26 2.77 11.31
N ASN A 80 10.51 2.37 11.08
CA ASN A 80 11.56 3.27 10.60
C ASN A 80 11.35 3.68 9.14
N VAL A 81 10.82 2.78 8.29
CA VAL A 81 10.48 3.12 6.91
C VAL A 81 9.20 3.94 6.87
N TYR A 82 8.20 3.56 7.67
CA TYR A 82 6.95 4.32 7.84
C TYR A 82 7.23 5.78 8.17
N ALA A 83 8.06 6.06 9.18
CA ALA A 83 8.41 7.43 9.56
C ALA A 83 8.99 8.26 8.40
N LEU A 84 9.79 7.65 7.54
CA LEU A 84 10.44 8.30 6.39
C LEU A 84 9.49 8.58 5.21
N VAL A 85 8.43 7.78 5.06
CA VAL A 85 7.51 7.90 3.91
C VAL A 85 6.16 8.50 4.29
N SER A 86 5.81 8.53 5.59
CA SER A 86 4.51 8.99 6.13
C SER A 86 4.11 10.42 5.78
N THR A 87 5.03 11.24 5.25
CA THR A 87 4.72 12.57 4.73
C THR A 87 3.92 12.54 3.42
N HIS A 88 3.87 11.40 2.74
CA HIS A 88 3.15 11.22 1.48
C HIS A 88 1.77 10.63 1.73
N LYS A 89 0.80 11.08 0.93
CA LYS A 89 -0.62 10.79 1.15
C LYS A 89 -1.16 9.64 0.32
N PHE A 90 -0.48 9.31 -0.78
CA PHE A 90 -1.00 8.40 -1.78
C PHE A 90 -0.14 7.15 -1.93
N ALA A 91 -0.81 6.03 -2.23
CA ALA A 91 -0.22 4.73 -2.43
C ALA A 91 0.98 4.76 -3.40
N LYS A 92 0.84 5.43 -4.55
CA LYS A 92 1.91 5.57 -5.54
C LYS A 92 3.14 6.28 -4.98
N ASP A 93 2.97 7.46 -4.39
CA ASP A 93 4.08 8.24 -3.85
C ASP A 93 4.83 7.46 -2.75
N LEU A 94 4.06 6.79 -1.88
CA LEU A 94 4.61 5.90 -0.85
C LEU A 94 5.41 4.77 -1.50
N TRP A 95 4.83 4.09 -2.49
CA TRP A 95 5.44 2.98 -3.20
C TRP A 95 6.74 3.40 -3.88
N GLU A 96 6.73 4.43 -4.72
CA GLU A 96 7.90 4.99 -5.41
C GLU A 96 9.01 5.36 -4.42
N ARG A 97 8.66 5.99 -3.30
CA ARG A 97 9.62 6.35 -2.24
C ARG A 97 10.23 5.11 -1.60
N ILE A 98 9.46 4.06 -1.36
CA ILE A 98 9.98 2.78 -0.86
C ILE A 98 10.92 2.15 -1.90
N GLN A 99 10.57 2.17 -3.19
CA GLN A 99 11.46 1.65 -4.24
C GLN A 99 12.79 2.41 -4.23
N MET A 100 12.77 3.74 -4.14
CA MET A 100 13.97 4.57 -4.05
C MET A 100 14.81 4.27 -2.79
N LEU A 101 14.18 4.14 -1.63
CA LEU A 101 14.87 3.82 -0.38
C LEU A 101 15.56 2.44 -0.44
N MET A 102 14.91 1.47 -1.07
CA MET A 102 15.40 0.10 -1.16
C MET A 102 16.46 -0.08 -2.26
N GLN A 103 16.28 0.58 -3.40
CA GLN A 103 17.15 0.44 -4.58
C GLN A 103 18.28 1.49 -4.65
N GLY A 104 18.20 2.62 -3.92
CA GLY A 104 18.96 3.83 -4.28
C GLY A 104 19.78 4.57 -3.22
N THR A 105 19.91 4.16 -1.95
CA THR A 105 20.65 4.99 -0.96
C THR A 105 21.57 4.24 0.01
N SER A 106 22.55 5.01 0.52
CA SER A 106 23.71 4.68 1.38
C SER A 106 23.39 4.21 2.81
N LEU A 107 22.31 3.44 3.00
CA LEU A 107 22.06 2.70 4.25
C LEU A 107 22.84 1.39 4.24
N THR A 108 23.45 0.99 5.36
CA THR A 108 24.22 -0.28 5.36
C THR A 108 23.28 -1.47 5.14
N LYS A 109 23.72 -2.44 4.34
CA LYS A 109 22.95 -3.64 3.94
C LYS A 109 22.31 -4.36 5.14
N GLN A 110 23.03 -4.43 6.25
CA GLN A 110 22.64 -5.12 7.48
C GLN A 110 21.50 -4.41 8.26
N GLU A 111 21.42 -3.08 8.19
CA GLU A 111 20.32 -2.30 8.80
C GLU A 111 19.01 -2.40 8.02
N ARG A 112 19.08 -2.73 6.73
CA ARG A 112 17.92 -2.97 5.84
C ARG A 112 17.36 -4.39 6.00
N GLU A 113 18.22 -5.38 6.17
CA GLU A 113 17.85 -6.81 6.18
C GLU A 113 17.18 -7.27 7.49
N CYS A 114 17.64 -6.86 8.67
CA CYS A 114 17.05 -7.31 9.95
C CYS A 114 15.68 -6.70 10.27
N LYS A 115 15.35 -5.51 9.74
CA LYS A 115 14.15 -4.76 10.20
C LYS A 115 12.86 -5.06 9.43
N LEU A 116 12.96 -5.65 8.24
CA LEU A 116 11.79 -5.93 7.38
C LEU A 116 11.20 -7.33 7.58
N TYR A 117 12.05 -8.35 7.77
CA TYR A 117 11.59 -9.74 7.88
C TYR A 117 11.02 -10.08 9.27
N ASP A 118 11.61 -9.57 10.35
CA ASP A 118 11.14 -9.85 11.71
C ASP A 118 9.68 -9.40 11.93
N GLU A 119 9.23 -8.32 11.29
CA GLU A 119 7.85 -7.83 11.42
C GLU A 119 6.88 -8.42 10.38
N PHE A 120 7.33 -8.71 9.15
CA PHE A 120 6.46 -9.34 8.13
C PHE A 120 6.06 -10.76 8.55
N ASP A 121 7.02 -11.58 9.01
CA ASP A 121 6.70 -12.94 9.45
C ASP A 121 5.78 -12.89 10.69
N ASN A 122 5.99 -11.96 11.64
CA ASN A 122 5.10 -11.78 12.79
C ASN A 122 3.68 -11.33 12.43
N LEU A 123 3.51 -10.46 11.42
CA LEU A 123 2.19 -9.96 11.00
C LEU A 123 1.39 -10.96 10.17
N PHE A 124 2.06 -11.82 9.40
CA PHE A 124 1.40 -12.68 8.40
C PHE A 124 1.44 -14.18 8.73
N THR A 125 2.43 -14.69 9.47
CA THR A 125 2.48 -16.13 9.87
C THR A 125 1.85 -16.40 11.25
N GLY A 126 1.68 -15.38 12.09
CA GLY A 126 1.09 -15.51 13.43
C GLY A 126 -0.46 -15.61 13.49
N ARG A 127 -1.16 -15.55 12.35
CA ARG A 127 -2.64 -15.62 12.31
C ARG A 127 -3.19 -17.01 11.96
N GLU A 128 -2.37 -18.05 11.86
CA GLU A 128 -2.87 -19.43 11.72
C GLU A 128 -2.92 -20.21 13.05
N SER A 129 -2.50 -19.63 14.18
CA SER A 129 -2.47 -20.37 15.46
C SER A 129 -3.69 -20.15 16.39
N HIS A 130 -4.71 -19.41 15.98
CA HIS A 130 -5.90 -19.17 16.82
C HIS A 130 -7.19 -19.80 16.28
N SER A 131 -7.11 -21.08 15.88
CA SER A 131 -8.28 -21.97 15.82
C SER A 131 -7.96 -23.31 16.49
N ALA A 132 -7.53 -23.26 17.74
CA ALA A 132 -7.67 -24.38 18.66
C ALA A 132 -7.88 -23.78 20.05
N ILE A 133 -9.15 -23.51 20.37
CA ILE A 133 -9.83 -23.70 21.65
C ILE A 133 -11.27 -23.22 21.39
N ILE A 134 -12.11 -24.14 20.91
CA ILE A 134 -13.51 -24.15 21.32
C ILE A 134 -13.62 -25.38 22.22
N THR A 135 -14.01 -25.09 23.46
CA THR A 135 -14.54 -25.91 24.56
C THR A 135 -14.59 -27.42 24.39
#